data_AF-A0A2J8PEZ5-F1
#
_entry.id   AF-A0A2J8PEZ5-F1
#
_cell.length_a   1.000
_cell.length_b   1.000
_cell.length_c   1.000
_cell.angle_alpha   90.00
_cell.angle_beta   90.00
_cell.angle_gamma   90.00
#
_symmetry.space_group_name_H-M   'P 1'
#
loop_
_entity.id
_entity.type
_entity.pdbx_description
1 polymer ?
#
loop_
_entity_poly.entity_id
_entity_poly.type
_entity_poly.pdbx_seq_one_letter_code
_entity_poly.pdbx_strand_id
1 'polypeptide(L)'
;CGAIGCEMLKNFALLGVGTSKEKGMITVTDPDLIEKSNLNRQFLFRPHHIQKPKSYTAADATLKINSQIKIDAHLNKVCPTTETIYNDEFYTKQDIIITALDNVEARRYVDSRCLANLRPLLDSGTMGTKGHTEVIVPHLTESYNSHRDPPEEEIPFCTLKSFPAAIEHTIQWARDKFESSFSHKPSLFNKFWQTYSSAEEVLQALQLLHCFPLDIRLKDGSLFWQSPKRPPSPIKFDLNEPLHLSFLQNAAKLYATVYCIPFTEEVRYS
;
A
#
# COMPACT_ATOMS: atom_id res chain seq x y z
N CYS A 1 -3.69 -14.20 -0.27
CA CYS A 1 -2.67 -15.28 -0.25
C CYS A 1 -1.30 -14.83 0.27
N GLY A 2 -1.25 -13.97 1.32
CA GLY A 2 -0.01 -13.61 2.01
C GLY A 2 0.45 -14.64 3.05
N ALA A 3 1.11 -14.18 4.13
CA ALA A 3 1.64 -15.06 5.18
C ALA A 3 0.54 -15.90 5.85
N ILE A 4 -0.50 -15.23 6.36
CA ILE A 4 -1.68 -15.87 6.95
C ILE A 4 -2.37 -16.78 5.92
N GLY A 5 -2.49 -16.33 4.67
CA GLY A 5 -3.13 -17.11 3.60
C GLY A 5 -2.40 -18.44 3.30
N CYS A 6 -1.07 -18.44 3.31
CA CYS A 6 -0.28 -19.67 3.12
C CYS A 6 -0.49 -20.66 4.26
N GLU A 7 -0.45 -20.19 5.51
CA GLU A 7 -0.70 -21.03 6.68
C GLU A 7 -2.12 -21.59 6.69
N MET A 8 -3.10 -20.76 6.32
CA MET A 8 -4.49 -21.15 6.27
C MET A 8 -4.74 -22.24 5.22
N LEU A 9 -4.18 -22.09 4.01
CA LEU A 9 -4.32 -23.10 2.96
C LEU A 9 -3.67 -24.44 3.33
N LYS A 10 -2.50 -24.40 3.98
CA LYS A 10 -1.88 -25.61 4.54
C LYS A 10 -2.78 -26.25 5.61
N ASN A 11 -3.35 -25.46 6.51
CA ASN A 11 -4.30 -25.99 7.51
C ASN A 11 -5.52 -26.63 6.84
N PHE A 12 -6.11 -25.99 5.82
CA PHE A 12 -7.23 -26.54 5.06
C PHE A 12 -6.90 -27.85 4.38
N ALA A 13 -5.73 -27.95 3.74
CA ALA A 13 -5.27 -29.19 3.12
C ALA A 13 -5.13 -30.32 4.13
N LEU A 14 -4.56 -30.04 5.31
CA LEU A 14 -4.36 -31.04 6.37
C LEU A 14 -5.66 -31.43 7.08
N LEU A 15 -6.61 -30.51 7.22
CA LEU A 15 -7.93 -30.76 7.81
C LEU A 15 -8.93 -31.36 6.82
N GLY A 16 -8.60 -31.41 5.52
CA GLY A 16 -9.49 -31.93 4.48
C GLY A 16 -10.65 -30.99 4.13
N VAL A 17 -10.52 -29.69 4.37
CA VAL A 17 -11.51 -28.68 3.98
C VAL A 17 -11.67 -28.68 2.46
N GLY A 18 -12.89 -28.57 1.94
CA GLY A 18 -13.13 -28.50 0.50
C GLY A 18 -12.90 -29.81 -0.27
N THR A 19 -12.70 -30.95 0.41
CA THR A 19 -12.47 -32.26 -0.25
C THR A 19 -13.74 -33.03 -0.62
N SER A 20 -14.90 -32.58 -0.13
CA SER A 20 -16.19 -33.24 -0.43
C SER A 20 -16.46 -33.30 -1.94
N LYS A 21 -16.90 -34.48 -2.41
CA LYS A 21 -17.19 -34.70 -3.84
C LYS A 21 -18.35 -33.85 -4.34
N GLU A 22 -19.36 -33.62 -3.49
CA GLU A 22 -20.60 -32.93 -3.87
C GLU A 22 -20.49 -31.41 -3.79
N LYS A 23 -19.94 -30.87 -2.69
CA LYS A 23 -19.94 -29.42 -2.40
C LYS A 23 -18.59 -28.83 -1.98
N GLY A 24 -17.53 -29.63 -1.93
CA GLY A 24 -16.22 -29.14 -1.49
C GLY A 24 -15.63 -28.15 -2.49
N MET A 25 -15.35 -26.92 -2.05
CA MET A 25 -14.63 -25.91 -2.81
C MET A 25 -13.97 -24.91 -1.86
N ILE A 26 -12.79 -24.40 -2.23
CA ILE A 26 -12.14 -23.26 -1.59
C ILE A 26 -11.89 -22.21 -2.66
N THR A 27 -12.51 -21.04 -2.55
CA THR A 27 -12.15 -19.91 -3.41
C THR A 27 -11.07 -19.07 -2.75
N VAL A 28 -9.97 -18.84 -3.45
CA VAL A 28 -8.88 -17.97 -3.00
C VAL A 28 -8.68 -16.82 -3.98
N THR A 29 -8.40 -15.62 -3.48
CA THR A 29 -8.07 -14.49 -4.35
C THR A 29 -6.93 -13.68 -3.77
N ASP A 30 -6.05 -13.21 -4.65
CA ASP A 30 -4.95 -12.31 -4.35
C ASP A 30 -4.47 -11.67 -5.67
N PRO A 31 -4.49 -10.34 -5.80
CA PRO A 31 -4.05 -9.68 -7.02
C PRO A 31 -2.53 -9.61 -7.15
N ASP A 32 -1.77 -9.90 -6.09
CA ASP A 32 -0.33 -9.67 -6.07
C ASP A 32 0.47 -10.78 -6.74
N LEU A 33 1.65 -10.37 -7.23
CA LEU A 33 2.72 -11.28 -7.63
C LEU A 33 3.66 -11.58 -6.46
N ILE A 34 4.39 -12.69 -6.57
CA ILE A 34 5.36 -13.11 -5.55
C ILE A 34 6.65 -12.29 -5.66
N GLU A 35 7.09 -11.74 -4.53
CA GLU A 35 8.35 -11.04 -4.39
C GLU A 35 9.37 -11.82 -3.55
N LYS A 36 10.66 -11.50 -3.71
CA LYS A 36 11.74 -12.08 -2.90
C LYS A 36 11.52 -11.86 -1.39
N SER A 37 11.02 -10.68 -1.02
CA SER A 37 10.72 -10.29 0.36
C SER A 37 9.62 -11.15 1.00
N ASN A 38 8.80 -11.84 0.21
CA ASN A 38 7.68 -12.63 0.68
C ASN A 38 8.13 -14.02 1.18
N LEU A 39 9.21 -14.55 0.61
CA LEU A 39 9.66 -15.93 0.82
C LEU A 39 10.06 -16.23 2.28
N ASN A 40 10.33 -15.22 3.09
CA ASN A 40 10.67 -15.39 4.50
C ASN A 40 9.48 -15.83 5.38
N ARG A 41 8.24 -15.65 4.90
CA ARG A 41 7.01 -15.90 5.68
C ARG A 41 5.86 -16.50 4.88
N GLN A 42 6.02 -16.70 3.58
CA GLN A 42 5.02 -17.28 2.68
C GLN A 42 5.57 -18.59 2.11
N PHE A 43 5.61 -19.62 2.96
CA PHE A 43 6.36 -20.86 2.71
C PHE A 43 5.80 -21.74 1.59
N LEU A 44 4.61 -21.46 1.05
CA LEU A 44 4.11 -22.12 -0.16
C LEU A 44 4.89 -21.68 -1.42
N PHE A 45 5.64 -20.58 -1.34
CA PHE A 45 6.39 -20.03 -2.45
C PHE A 45 7.87 -20.44 -2.43
N ARG A 46 8.52 -20.37 -3.59
CA ARG A 46 9.93 -20.74 -3.81
C ARG A 46 10.59 -19.65 -4.66
N PRO A 47 11.94 -19.54 -4.67
CA PRO A 47 12.63 -18.54 -5.47
C PRO A 47 12.26 -18.54 -6.96
N HIS A 48 12.01 -19.70 -7.56
CA HIS A 48 11.56 -19.83 -8.96
C HIS A 48 10.09 -19.43 -9.20
N HIS A 49 9.35 -19.09 -8.15
CA HIS A 49 7.99 -18.55 -8.25
C HIS A 49 7.95 -17.01 -8.24
N ILE A 50 9.08 -16.32 -8.11
CA ILE A 50 9.12 -14.85 -8.15
C ILE A 50 8.49 -14.35 -9.46
N GLN A 51 7.70 -13.27 -9.37
CA GLN A 51 6.86 -12.70 -10.44
C GLN A 51 5.67 -13.57 -10.90
N LYS A 52 5.42 -14.73 -10.27
CA LYS A 52 4.18 -15.49 -10.51
C LYS A 52 3.05 -15.02 -9.59
N PRO A 53 1.77 -15.20 -9.98
CA PRO A 53 0.66 -14.79 -9.14
C PRO A 53 0.55 -15.61 -7.84
N LYS A 54 0.31 -14.93 -6.72
CA LYS A 54 0.27 -15.57 -5.39
C LYS A 54 -0.84 -16.60 -5.28
N SER A 55 -2.07 -16.28 -5.70
CA SER A 55 -3.24 -17.15 -5.54
C SER A 55 -3.11 -18.46 -6.31
N TYR A 56 -2.80 -18.41 -7.61
CA TYR A 56 -2.57 -19.60 -8.45
C TYR A 56 -1.42 -20.45 -7.92
N THR A 57 -0.27 -19.82 -7.59
CA THR A 57 0.88 -20.56 -7.08
C THR A 57 0.59 -21.22 -5.73
N ALA A 58 -0.16 -20.55 -4.85
CA ALA A 58 -0.57 -21.09 -3.56
C ALA A 58 -1.54 -22.26 -3.73
N ALA A 59 -2.49 -22.17 -4.66
CA ALA A 59 -3.39 -23.26 -4.98
C ALA A 59 -2.63 -24.50 -5.48
N ASP A 60 -1.72 -24.33 -6.43
CA ASP A 60 -0.87 -25.42 -6.95
C ASP A 60 0.01 -26.05 -5.86
N ALA A 61 0.59 -25.23 -4.99
CA ALA A 61 1.39 -25.73 -3.87
C ALA A 61 0.53 -26.50 -2.85
N THR A 62 -0.71 -26.05 -2.62
CA THR A 62 -1.65 -26.68 -1.68
C THR A 62 -2.16 -28.02 -2.21
N LEU A 63 -2.41 -28.13 -3.51
CA LEU A 63 -2.75 -29.38 -4.19
C LEU A 63 -1.67 -30.46 -4.04
N LYS A 64 -0.39 -30.06 -3.90
CA LYS A 64 0.72 -31.00 -3.61
C LYS A 64 0.70 -31.51 -2.16
N ILE A 65 0.08 -30.78 -1.24
CA ILE A 65 -0.11 -31.20 0.16
C ILE A 65 -1.27 -32.19 0.25
N ASN A 66 -2.39 -31.89 -0.42
CA ASN A 66 -3.55 -32.78 -0.48
C ASN A 66 -4.18 -32.70 -1.87
N SER A 67 -4.06 -33.78 -2.66
CA SER A 67 -4.58 -33.81 -4.04
C SER A 67 -6.10 -33.91 -4.14
N GLN A 68 -6.81 -34.10 -3.03
CA GLN A 68 -8.27 -34.15 -2.98
C GLN A 68 -8.90 -32.77 -2.76
N ILE A 69 -8.11 -31.77 -2.36
CA ILE A 69 -8.61 -30.41 -2.14
C ILE A 69 -9.02 -29.79 -3.47
N LYS A 70 -10.15 -29.08 -3.48
CA LYS A 70 -10.63 -28.33 -4.64
C LYS A 70 -10.46 -26.85 -4.37
N ILE A 71 -9.68 -26.17 -5.21
CA ILE A 71 -9.38 -24.75 -5.05
C ILE A 71 -9.68 -24.02 -6.36
N ASP A 72 -10.47 -22.96 -6.27
CA ASP A 72 -10.71 -22.00 -7.34
C ASP A 72 -9.93 -20.71 -7.03
N ALA A 73 -8.94 -20.39 -7.88
CA ALA A 73 -8.00 -19.31 -7.63
C ALA A 73 -8.24 -18.13 -8.58
N HIS A 74 -8.40 -16.94 -7.99
CA HIS A 74 -8.66 -15.69 -8.70
C HIS A 74 -7.52 -14.67 -8.48
N LEU A 75 -7.44 -13.67 -9.37
CA LEU A 75 -6.48 -12.55 -9.30
C LEU A 75 -7.14 -11.21 -9.00
N ASN A 76 -8.40 -11.23 -8.56
CA ASN A 76 -9.16 -10.01 -8.39
C ASN A 76 -8.92 -9.43 -7.00
N LYS A 77 -8.66 -8.12 -6.93
CA LYS A 77 -8.69 -7.39 -5.66
C LYS A 77 -10.14 -7.37 -5.14
N VAL A 78 -10.37 -7.78 -3.90
CA VAL A 78 -11.70 -7.70 -3.28
C VAL A 78 -11.99 -6.24 -2.91
N CYS A 79 -12.82 -5.59 -3.73
CA CYS A 79 -13.21 -4.19 -3.58
C CYS A 79 -14.49 -3.89 -4.39
N PRO A 80 -15.12 -2.71 -4.21
CA PRO A 80 -16.38 -2.37 -4.89
C PRO A 80 -16.36 -2.54 -6.42
N THR A 81 -15.21 -2.32 -7.06
CA THR A 81 -15.09 -2.46 -8.53
C THR A 81 -15.17 -3.90 -9.02
N THR A 82 -15.08 -4.89 -8.13
CA THR A 82 -15.12 -6.33 -8.44
C THR A 82 -16.40 -7.01 -7.96
N GLU A 83 -17.41 -6.24 -7.56
CA GLU A 83 -18.71 -6.77 -7.12
C GLU A 83 -19.48 -7.48 -8.23
N THR A 84 -19.15 -7.23 -9.50
CA THR A 84 -19.68 -8.05 -10.60
C THR A 84 -19.25 -9.51 -10.51
N ILE A 85 -18.11 -9.79 -9.87
CA ILE A 85 -17.55 -11.12 -9.64
C ILE A 85 -17.93 -11.61 -8.24
N TYR A 86 -17.74 -10.77 -7.22
CA TYR A 86 -18.03 -11.09 -5.80
C TYR A 86 -19.35 -10.45 -5.35
N ASN A 87 -20.41 -10.73 -6.11
CA ASN A 87 -21.77 -10.27 -5.83
C ASN A 87 -22.41 -11.04 -4.67
N ASP A 88 -23.64 -10.69 -4.31
CA ASP A 88 -24.38 -11.36 -3.24
C ASP A 88 -24.61 -12.85 -3.52
N GLU A 89 -24.74 -13.24 -4.79
CA GLU A 89 -24.85 -14.65 -5.19
C GLU A 89 -23.56 -15.43 -4.87
N PHE A 90 -22.39 -14.82 -5.08
CA PHE A 90 -21.11 -15.42 -4.69
C PHE A 90 -21.03 -15.62 -3.18
N TYR A 91 -21.35 -14.58 -2.40
CA TYR A 91 -21.26 -14.62 -0.93
C TYR A 91 -22.23 -15.62 -0.33
N THR A 92 -23.48 -15.65 -0.79
CA THR A 92 -24.52 -16.57 -0.28
C THR A 92 -24.20 -18.05 -0.50
N LYS A 93 -23.36 -18.38 -1.49
CA LYS A 93 -22.83 -19.74 -1.72
C LYS A 93 -21.71 -20.15 -0.77
N GLN A 94 -21.11 -19.21 -0.03
CA GLN A 94 -20.02 -19.52 0.90
C GLN A 94 -20.56 -19.95 2.26
N ASP A 95 -19.93 -20.97 2.85
CA ASP A 95 -20.24 -21.42 4.22
C ASP A 95 -19.56 -20.53 5.26
N ILE A 96 -18.35 -20.04 4.96
CA ILE A 96 -17.55 -19.15 5.81
C ILE A 96 -16.64 -18.29 4.94
N ILE A 97 -16.42 -17.04 5.35
CA ILE A 97 -15.43 -16.13 4.76
C ILE A 97 -14.25 -16.01 5.72
N ILE A 98 -13.03 -16.06 5.18
CA ILE A 98 -11.81 -16.03 6.00
C ILE A 98 -10.87 -14.99 5.40
N THR A 99 -10.50 -13.99 6.20
CA THR A 99 -9.59 -12.94 5.74
C THR A 99 -8.14 -13.31 6.02
N ALA A 100 -7.27 -12.85 5.12
CA ALA A 100 -5.82 -12.89 5.28
C ALA A 100 -5.25 -11.57 4.72
N LEU A 101 -5.83 -10.45 5.17
CA LEU A 101 -5.64 -9.11 4.63
C LEU A 101 -4.59 -8.33 5.43
N ASP A 102 -4.03 -7.29 4.83
CA ASP A 102 -2.97 -6.46 5.43
C ASP A 102 -3.40 -5.02 5.73
N ASN A 103 -4.57 -4.61 5.28
CA ASN A 103 -5.09 -3.25 5.47
C ASN A 103 -6.51 -3.26 6.05
N VAL A 104 -6.81 -2.23 6.84
CA VAL A 104 -8.10 -2.10 7.55
C VAL A 104 -9.25 -1.86 6.58
N GLU A 105 -9.05 -1.08 5.52
CA GLU A 105 -10.10 -0.76 4.54
C GLU A 105 -10.68 -2.04 3.89
N ALA A 106 -9.83 -2.95 3.43
CA ALA A 106 -10.26 -4.21 2.85
C ALA A 106 -10.98 -5.11 3.88
N ARG A 107 -10.54 -5.12 5.15
CA ARG A 107 -11.24 -5.86 6.22
C ARG A 107 -12.65 -5.31 6.41
N ARG A 108 -12.79 -4.00 6.53
CA ARG A 108 -14.10 -3.32 6.69
C ARG A 108 -15.02 -3.58 5.51
N TYR A 109 -14.47 -3.59 4.30
CA TYR A 109 -15.23 -3.92 3.09
C TYR A 109 -15.72 -5.38 3.12
N VAL A 110 -14.85 -6.35 3.42
CA VAL A 110 -15.26 -7.76 3.50
C VAL A 110 -16.29 -7.98 4.62
N ASP A 111 -16.11 -7.36 5.78
CA ASP A 111 -17.06 -7.40 6.89
C ASP A 111 -18.44 -6.89 6.49
N SER A 112 -18.53 -5.76 5.79
CA SER A 112 -19.83 -5.23 5.33
C SER A 112 -20.53 -6.17 4.34
N ARG A 113 -19.78 -6.81 3.44
CA ARG A 113 -20.32 -7.83 2.52
C ARG A 113 -20.78 -9.09 3.26
N CYS A 114 -20.05 -9.53 4.28
CA CYS A 114 -20.44 -10.67 5.13
C CYS A 114 -21.70 -10.37 5.94
N LEU A 115 -21.80 -9.18 6.52
CA LEU A 115 -22.96 -8.73 7.28
C LEU A 115 -24.21 -8.66 6.39
N ALA A 116 -24.10 -8.06 5.21
CA ALA A 116 -25.20 -7.94 4.25
C ALA A 116 -25.72 -9.31 3.77
N ASN A 117 -24.84 -10.32 3.68
CA ASN A 117 -25.16 -11.65 3.18
C ASN A 117 -25.31 -12.72 4.29
N LEU A 118 -25.30 -12.30 5.56
CA LEU A 118 -25.36 -13.15 6.74
C LEU A 118 -24.38 -14.33 6.67
N ARG A 119 -23.12 -14.05 6.28
CA ARG A 119 -22.04 -15.04 6.21
C ARG A 119 -21.13 -14.94 7.44
N PRO A 120 -20.79 -16.07 8.09
CA PRO A 120 -19.75 -16.08 9.11
C PRO A 120 -18.41 -15.59 8.57
N LEU A 121 -17.68 -14.83 9.38
CA LEU A 121 -16.38 -14.26 9.04
C LEU A 121 -15.35 -14.62 10.11
N LEU A 122 -14.19 -15.12 9.68
CA LEU A 122 -13.00 -15.29 10.52
C LEU A 122 -11.95 -14.27 10.07
N ASP A 123 -11.66 -13.30 10.92
CA ASP A 123 -10.58 -12.33 10.68
C ASP A 123 -9.34 -12.66 11.51
N SER A 124 -8.18 -12.29 10.97
CA SER A 124 -6.94 -12.33 11.71
C SER A 124 -5.95 -11.28 11.21
N GLY A 125 -5.05 -10.87 12.09
CA GLY A 125 -3.98 -9.93 11.76
C GLY A 125 -2.73 -10.16 12.59
N THR A 126 -1.60 -9.68 12.07
CA THR A 126 -0.29 -9.78 12.74
C THR A 126 0.47 -8.47 12.61
N MET A 127 1.22 -8.11 13.63
CA MET A 127 2.13 -6.95 13.64
C MET A 127 3.38 -7.31 14.46
N GLY A 128 4.48 -7.61 13.77
CA GLY A 128 5.69 -8.12 14.41
C GLY A 128 5.41 -9.44 15.15
N THR A 129 5.62 -9.47 16.46
CA THR A 129 5.31 -10.62 17.33
C THR A 129 3.89 -10.64 17.88
N LYS A 130 3.08 -9.61 17.59
CA LYS A 130 1.68 -9.52 18.01
C LYS A 130 0.78 -10.18 16.97
N GLY A 131 -0.30 -10.80 17.43
CA GLY A 131 -1.36 -11.34 16.59
C GLY A 131 -2.72 -11.18 17.25
N HIS A 132 -3.77 -11.15 16.44
CA HIS A 132 -5.16 -11.20 16.89
C HIS A 132 -5.98 -12.09 15.95
N THR A 133 -7.09 -12.60 16.47
CA THR A 133 -8.09 -13.38 15.74
C THR A 133 -9.47 -12.96 16.22
N GLU A 134 -10.40 -12.78 15.29
CA GLU A 134 -11.77 -12.39 15.59
C GLU A 134 -12.75 -13.27 14.82
N VAL A 135 -13.84 -13.67 15.48
CA VAL A 135 -14.86 -14.55 14.91
C VAL A 135 -16.18 -13.80 14.91
N ILE A 136 -16.71 -13.53 13.73
CA ILE A 136 -17.98 -12.85 13.52
C ILE A 136 -19.03 -13.89 13.08
N VAL A 137 -20.05 -14.07 13.91
CA VAL A 137 -21.16 -15.01 13.68
C VAL A 137 -22.47 -14.24 13.56
N PRO A 138 -23.19 -14.35 12.42
CA PRO A 138 -24.47 -13.69 12.21
C PRO A 138 -25.45 -13.94 13.35
N HIS A 139 -26.10 -12.89 13.83
CA HIS A 139 -27.07 -12.90 14.93
C HIS A 139 -26.53 -13.33 16.31
N LEU A 140 -25.21 -13.47 16.48
CA LEU A 140 -24.61 -13.91 17.75
C LEU A 140 -23.54 -12.95 18.25
N THR A 141 -22.63 -12.51 17.39
CA THR A 141 -21.55 -11.58 17.75
C THR A 141 -21.73 -10.24 17.04
N GLU A 142 -20.98 -9.25 17.48
CA GLU A 142 -20.83 -8.00 16.74
C GLU A 142 -19.96 -8.17 15.49
N SER A 143 -20.01 -7.18 14.60
CA SER A 143 -19.23 -7.14 13.36
C SER A 143 -17.86 -6.52 13.58
N TYR A 144 -16.91 -6.75 12.67
CA TYR A 144 -15.59 -6.11 12.74
C TYR A 144 -15.71 -4.57 12.75
N ASN A 145 -16.69 -4.02 12.00
CA ASN A 145 -16.96 -2.59 11.95
C ASN A 145 -17.63 -2.00 13.22
N SER A 146 -18.00 -2.83 14.20
CA SER A 146 -18.62 -2.37 15.45
C SER A 146 -17.64 -1.62 16.35
N HIS A 147 -16.35 -1.93 16.23
CA HIS A 147 -15.26 -1.23 16.91
C HIS A 147 -14.47 -0.36 15.95
N ARG A 148 -13.94 0.75 16.46
CA ARG A 148 -13.01 1.59 15.72
C ARG A 148 -11.62 1.40 16.29
N ASP A 149 -10.76 0.82 15.48
CA ASP A 149 -9.33 0.86 15.74
C ASP A 149 -8.85 2.32 15.83
N PRO A 150 -7.83 2.60 16.66
CA PRO A 150 -7.18 3.90 16.68
C PRO A 150 -6.73 4.28 15.26
N PRO A 151 -6.95 5.52 14.82
CA PRO A 151 -6.40 5.96 13.54
C PRO A 151 -4.87 5.85 13.58
N GLU A 152 -4.26 5.65 12.40
CA GLU A 152 -2.82 5.78 12.29
C GLU A 152 -2.39 7.19 12.74
N GLU A 153 -1.29 7.28 13.47
CA GLU A 153 -0.76 8.56 13.94
C GLU A 153 -0.23 9.37 12.74
N GLU A 154 -1.02 10.33 12.26
CA GLU A 154 -0.57 11.29 11.27
C GLU A 154 0.29 12.38 11.90
N ILE A 155 1.49 12.58 11.35
CA ILE A 155 2.38 13.66 11.80
C ILE A 155 1.79 15.00 11.30
N PRO A 156 1.54 15.98 12.19
CA PRO A 156 0.96 17.26 11.77
C PRO A 156 1.77 17.96 10.68
N PHE A 157 1.10 18.51 9.67
CA PHE A 157 1.74 19.17 8.53
C PHE A 157 2.73 20.28 8.94
N CYS A 158 2.38 21.07 9.96
CA CYS A 158 3.26 22.12 10.50
C CYS A 158 4.57 21.56 11.07
N THR A 159 4.53 20.36 11.67
CA THR A 159 5.69 19.65 12.20
C THR A 159 6.58 19.17 11.06
N LEU A 160 6.00 18.53 10.02
CA LEU A 160 6.75 18.06 8.85
C LEU A 160 7.42 19.21 8.09
N LYS A 161 6.70 20.31 7.86
CA LYS A 161 7.17 21.41 7.02
C LYS A 161 8.20 22.29 7.71
N SER A 162 8.05 22.52 9.01
CA SER A 162 8.75 23.61 9.69
C SER A 162 9.52 23.16 10.93
N PHE A 163 9.10 22.08 11.61
CA PHE A 163 9.62 21.71 12.93
C PHE A 163 9.82 20.19 13.11
N PRO A 164 10.60 19.50 12.26
CA PRO A 164 10.91 18.10 12.48
C PRO A 164 11.75 17.94 13.76
N ALA A 165 11.35 17.02 14.64
CA ALA A 165 12.00 16.78 15.92
C ALA A 165 12.40 15.31 16.12
N ALA A 166 11.91 14.42 15.26
CA ALA A 166 12.18 12.99 15.25
C ALA A 166 12.53 12.54 13.82
N ILE A 167 13.21 11.40 13.70
CA ILE A 167 13.71 10.89 12.41
C ILE A 167 12.54 10.60 11.45
N GLU A 168 11.43 10.11 11.99
CA GLU A 168 10.18 9.80 11.30
C GLU A 168 9.63 11.04 10.57
N HIS A 169 9.75 12.22 11.17
CA HIS A 169 9.30 13.48 10.54
C HIS A 169 10.13 13.79 9.29
N THR A 170 11.44 13.56 9.35
CA THR A 170 12.33 13.80 8.20
C THR A 170 12.14 12.76 7.11
N ILE A 171 11.86 11.51 7.48
CA ILE A 171 11.54 10.43 6.53
C ILE A 171 10.23 10.74 5.81
N GLN A 172 9.17 11.11 6.54
CA GLN A 172 7.89 11.48 5.95
C GLN A 172 8.02 12.72 5.05
N TRP A 173 8.75 13.75 5.49
CA TRP A 173 9.05 14.91 4.64
C TRP A 173 9.82 14.53 3.36
N ALA A 174 10.81 13.64 3.46
CA ALA A 174 11.58 13.18 2.31
C ALA A 174 10.70 12.38 1.31
N ARG A 175 9.79 11.55 1.82
CA ARG A 175 8.78 10.85 1.02
C ARG A 175 7.87 11.83 0.29
N ASP A 176 7.35 12.85 0.98
CA ASP A 176 6.50 13.87 0.36
C ASP A 176 7.25 14.66 -0.72
N LYS A 177 8.54 14.96 -0.50
CA LYS A 177 9.40 15.63 -1.48
C LYS A 177 9.69 14.76 -2.70
N PHE A 178 9.92 13.46 -2.49
CA PHE A 178 10.08 12.48 -3.56
C PHE A 178 8.80 12.42 -4.41
N GLU A 179 7.66 12.20 -3.77
CA GLU A 179 6.37 12.07 -4.46
C GLU A 179 6.00 13.35 -5.20
N SER A 180 6.19 14.52 -4.58
CA SER A 180 5.97 15.82 -5.22
C SER A 180 6.85 16.00 -6.47
N SER A 181 8.14 15.65 -6.39
CA SER A 181 9.11 15.97 -7.44
C SER A 181 9.09 14.97 -8.59
N PHE A 182 8.89 13.69 -8.30
CA PHE A 182 9.07 12.60 -9.26
C PHE A 182 7.77 11.88 -9.64
N SER A 183 6.65 12.16 -8.96
CA SER A 183 5.33 11.61 -9.30
C SER A 183 4.34 12.71 -9.65
N HIS A 184 4.01 13.60 -8.70
CA HIS A 184 2.96 14.61 -8.87
C HIS A 184 3.30 15.64 -9.95
N LYS A 185 4.50 16.24 -9.92
CA LYS A 185 4.89 17.23 -10.94
C LYS A 185 4.92 16.63 -12.35
N PRO A 186 5.56 15.47 -12.60
CA PRO A 186 5.48 14.80 -13.91
C PRO A 186 4.05 14.44 -14.32
N SER A 187 3.24 13.90 -13.41
CA SER A 187 1.83 13.58 -13.68
C SER A 187 1.02 14.82 -14.06
N LEU A 188 1.22 15.94 -13.34
CA LEU A 188 0.58 17.22 -13.65
C LEU A 188 1.02 17.75 -15.01
N PHE A 189 2.31 17.66 -15.33
CA PHE A 189 2.83 18.03 -16.66
C PHE A 189 2.22 17.17 -17.78
N ASN A 190 2.14 15.85 -17.58
CA ASN A 190 1.53 14.93 -18.55
C ASN A 190 0.03 15.23 -18.74
N LYS A 191 -0.72 15.42 -17.64
CA LYS A 191 -2.14 15.82 -17.69
C LYS A 191 -2.34 17.18 -18.34
N PHE A 192 -1.44 18.11 -18.08
CA PHE A 192 -1.44 19.43 -18.69
C PHE A 192 -1.32 19.33 -20.21
N TRP A 193 -0.37 18.54 -20.73
CA TRP A 193 -0.20 18.35 -22.17
C TRP A 193 -1.24 17.41 -22.81
N GLN A 194 -2.00 16.66 -22.01
CA GLN A 194 -3.22 15.98 -22.48
C GLN A 194 -4.41 16.94 -22.59
N THR A 195 -4.44 17.99 -21.77
CA THR A 195 -5.51 19.00 -21.74
C THR A 195 -5.30 20.10 -22.77
N TYR A 196 -4.05 20.50 -23.02
CA TYR A 196 -3.69 21.56 -23.95
C TYR A 196 -2.91 20.99 -25.13
N SER A 197 -3.36 21.28 -26.35
CA SER A 197 -2.86 20.64 -27.57
C SER A 197 -1.65 21.38 -28.16
N SER A 198 -1.40 22.63 -27.72
CA SER A 198 -0.33 23.48 -28.24
C SER A 198 0.21 24.45 -27.19
N ALA A 199 1.46 24.91 -27.40
CA ALA A 199 2.09 25.93 -26.56
C ALA A 199 1.38 27.30 -26.62
N GLU A 200 0.63 27.56 -27.69
CA GLU A 200 -0.11 28.81 -27.90
C GLU A 200 -1.33 28.92 -26.97
N GLU A 201 -2.07 27.83 -26.76
CA GLU A 201 -3.19 27.76 -25.80
C GLU A 201 -2.73 27.98 -24.35
N VAL A 202 -1.52 27.49 -24.02
CA VAL A 202 -0.90 27.63 -22.70
C VAL A 202 -0.50 29.08 -22.40
N LEU A 203 0.07 29.76 -23.38
CA LEU A 203 0.47 31.17 -23.28
C LEU A 203 -0.73 32.09 -23.04
N GLN A 204 -1.89 31.77 -23.63
CA GLN A 204 -3.14 32.51 -23.43
C GLN A 204 -3.73 32.31 -22.02
N ALA A 205 -3.58 31.11 -21.44
CA ALA A 205 -4.04 30.80 -20.08
C ALA A 205 -3.12 31.39 -18.98
N LEU A 206 -1.81 31.45 -19.21
CA LEU A 206 -0.83 31.96 -18.23
C LEU A 206 -0.89 33.49 -18.04
N GLN A 207 -1.40 34.23 -19.03
CA GLN A 207 -1.60 35.69 -18.94
C GLN A 207 -2.67 36.10 -17.89
N LEU A 208 -3.43 35.14 -17.34
CA LEU A 208 -4.53 35.38 -16.38
C LEU A 208 -4.16 35.16 -14.91
N LEU A 209 -3.00 34.58 -14.58
CA LEU A 209 -2.66 34.12 -13.23
C LEU A 209 -1.38 34.77 -12.69
N HIS A 210 -1.46 36.04 -12.30
CA HIS A 210 -0.38 36.69 -11.55
C HIS A 210 -0.94 37.51 -10.38
N CYS A 211 -0.61 37.10 -9.14
CA CYS A 211 -0.40 37.95 -7.96
C CYS A 211 -0.16 37.09 -6.70
N PHE A 212 0.92 37.35 -5.93
CA PHE A 212 0.95 37.70 -4.48
C PHE A 212 2.40 37.68 -3.93
N PRO A 213 2.86 38.66 -3.12
CA PRO A 213 4.24 38.76 -2.61
C PRO A 213 4.51 38.12 -1.24
N LEU A 214 5.80 38.02 -0.88
CA LEU A 214 6.43 37.08 0.07
C LEU A 214 6.67 37.58 1.51
N ASP A 215 5.98 38.62 1.99
CA ASP A 215 6.35 39.25 3.28
C ASP A 215 5.22 39.17 4.32
N ILE A 216 5.31 38.22 5.27
CA ILE A 216 4.35 38.12 6.39
C ILE A 216 5.07 38.15 7.75
N ARG A 217 4.59 39.03 8.63
CA ARG A 217 4.87 39.09 10.07
C ARG A 217 3.60 38.73 10.86
N LEU A 218 3.74 38.20 12.08
CA LEU A 218 2.61 37.94 12.98
C LEU A 218 2.01 39.25 13.51
N LYS A 219 0.70 39.24 13.82
CA LYS A 219 -0.06 40.43 14.23
C LYS A 219 0.38 41.05 15.58
N ASP A 220 1.16 40.33 16.38
CA ASP A 220 1.51 40.70 17.76
C ASP A 220 2.98 41.12 17.95
N GLY A 221 3.78 41.17 16.88
CA GLY A 221 5.19 41.58 16.93
C GLY A 221 6.15 40.58 17.58
N SER A 222 5.69 39.38 17.94
CA SER A 222 6.52 38.34 18.56
C SER A 222 7.41 37.61 17.53
N LEU A 223 8.56 37.11 17.99
CA LEU A 223 9.48 36.33 17.15
C LEU A 223 8.89 34.95 16.87
N PHE A 224 8.81 34.58 15.59
CA PHE A 224 8.27 33.30 15.13
C PHE A 224 8.97 32.06 15.73
N TRP A 225 10.24 32.20 16.16
CA TRP A 225 11.07 31.13 16.73
C TRP A 225 11.12 31.18 18.27
N GLN A 226 10.26 30.38 18.91
CA GLN A 226 10.29 30.09 20.34
C GLN A 226 9.91 28.62 20.58
N SER A 227 10.36 28.02 21.69
CA SER A 227 10.06 26.63 22.04
C SER A 227 8.56 26.31 21.88
N PRO A 228 8.16 25.20 21.23
CA PRO A 228 8.95 24.02 20.85
C PRO A 228 9.73 24.12 19.52
N LYS A 229 9.76 25.29 18.88
CA LYS A 229 10.36 25.50 17.55
C LYS A 229 11.88 25.65 17.66
N ARG A 230 12.65 24.80 16.97
CA ARG A 230 14.11 24.91 16.85
C ARG A 230 14.50 25.57 15.52
N PRO A 231 15.45 26.52 15.51
CA PRO A 231 15.91 27.12 14.27
C PRO A 231 16.68 26.08 13.42
N PRO A 232 16.37 25.96 12.11
CA PRO A 232 17.14 25.11 11.22
C PRO A 232 18.56 25.67 11.08
N SER A 233 19.57 24.79 11.06
CA SER A 233 20.94 25.17 10.69
C SER A 233 21.17 24.80 9.22
N PRO A 234 21.55 25.76 8.35
CA PRO A 234 21.90 25.45 6.96
C PRO A 234 23.03 24.42 6.92
N ILE A 235 22.80 23.32 6.19
CA ILE A 235 23.86 22.35 5.93
C ILE A 235 24.71 22.88 4.77
N LYS A 236 26.03 22.95 4.96
CA LYS A 236 26.97 23.28 3.88
C LYS A 236 27.18 22.03 3.03
N PHE A 237 26.98 22.17 1.72
CA PHE A 237 27.27 21.11 0.77
C PHE A 237 28.76 20.73 0.79
N ASP A 238 29.04 19.43 0.78
CA ASP A 238 30.39 18.86 0.76
C ASP A 238 30.36 17.58 -0.09
N LEU A 239 31.21 17.52 -1.11
CA LEU A 239 31.33 16.37 -2.02
C LEU A 239 31.98 15.15 -1.36
N ASN A 240 32.72 15.35 -0.26
CA ASN A 240 33.36 14.29 0.49
C ASN A 240 32.43 13.68 1.55
N GLU A 241 31.27 14.29 1.78
CA GLU A 241 30.27 13.77 2.70
C GLU A 241 29.38 12.73 1.98
N PRO A 242 29.34 11.47 2.46
CA PRO A 242 28.67 10.39 1.74
C PRO A 242 27.16 10.59 1.53
N LEU A 243 26.43 11.23 2.46
CA LEU A 243 24.99 11.45 2.33
C LEU A 243 24.67 12.51 1.27
N HIS A 244 25.44 13.59 1.18
CA HIS A 244 25.34 14.63 0.15
C HIS A 244 25.59 14.05 -1.23
N LEU A 245 26.64 13.23 -1.35
CA LEU A 245 26.97 12.58 -2.60
C LEU A 245 25.90 11.55 -3.01
N SER A 246 25.43 10.74 -2.06
CA SER A 246 24.34 9.78 -2.29
C SER A 246 23.05 10.48 -2.68
N PHE A 247 22.72 11.61 -2.05
CA PHE A 247 21.54 12.41 -2.40
C PHE A 247 21.64 12.92 -3.84
N LEU A 248 22.78 13.51 -4.23
CA LEU A 248 22.99 14.00 -5.59
C LEU A 248 22.88 12.89 -6.63
N GLN A 249 23.56 11.77 -6.40
CA GLN A 249 23.56 10.63 -7.32
C GLN A 249 22.14 10.08 -7.52
N ASN A 250 21.41 9.83 -6.43
CA ASN A 250 20.05 9.29 -6.51
C ASN A 250 19.07 10.30 -7.11
N ALA A 251 19.14 11.57 -6.72
CA ALA A 251 18.28 12.62 -7.29
C ALA A 251 18.53 12.80 -8.80
N ALA A 252 19.80 12.83 -9.23
CA ALA A 252 20.15 12.96 -10.65
C ALA A 252 19.65 11.75 -11.47
N LYS A 253 19.80 10.52 -10.97
CA LYS A 253 19.28 9.31 -11.62
C LYS A 253 17.76 9.33 -11.74
N LEU A 254 17.06 9.77 -10.70
CA LEU A 254 15.59 9.91 -10.71
C LEU A 254 15.14 10.97 -11.72
N TYR A 255 15.77 12.14 -11.74
CA TYR A 255 15.48 13.16 -12.74
C TYR A 255 15.74 12.67 -14.16
N ALA A 256 16.88 12.01 -14.40
CA ALA A 256 17.21 11.45 -15.69
C ALA A 256 16.15 10.42 -16.13
N THR A 257 15.69 9.56 -15.22
CA THR A 257 14.61 8.61 -15.49
C THR A 257 13.30 9.31 -15.87
N VAL A 258 12.88 10.31 -15.10
CA VAL A 258 11.65 11.09 -15.36
C VAL A 258 11.68 11.76 -16.74
N TYR A 259 12.84 12.28 -17.14
CA TYR A 259 13.02 12.96 -18.42
C TYR A 259 13.54 12.06 -19.55
N CYS A 260 13.60 10.74 -19.34
CA CYS A 260 14.13 9.76 -20.29
C CYS A 260 15.56 10.09 -20.81
N ILE A 261 16.40 10.65 -19.95
CA ILE A 261 17.81 10.96 -20.23
C ILE A 261 18.67 9.74 -19.84
N PRO A 262 19.53 9.22 -20.73
CA PRO A 262 20.46 8.14 -20.38
C PRO A 262 21.46 8.55 -19.30
N PHE A 263 21.79 7.64 -18.37
CA PHE A 263 22.80 7.85 -17.34
C PHE A 263 23.61 6.57 -17.06
N THR A 264 24.81 6.72 -16.50
CA THR A 264 25.68 5.59 -16.12
C THR A 264 25.42 5.15 -14.67
N GLU A 265 25.49 3.86 -14.39
CA GLU A 265 25.32 3.35 -13.02
C GLU A 265 26.52 3.63 -12.12
N GLU A 266 27.73 3.59 -12.70
CA GLU A 266 28.99 3.86 -12.04
C GLU A 266 29.41 5.33 -12.20
N VAL A 267 29.66 5.99 -11.08
CA VAL A 267 30.36 7.29 -11.04
C VAL A 267 31.85 6.98 -11.06
N ARG A 268 32.53 7.20 -12.19
CA ARG A 268 33.99 7.11 -12.26
C ARG A 268 34.58 8.29 -11.51
N TYR A 269 35.21 8.04 -10.37
CA TYR A 269 36.04 9.03 -9.70
C TYR A 269 37.37 9.12 -10.47
N SER A 270 37.63 10.27 -11.08
CA SER A 270 38.93 10.64 -11.65
C SER A 270 39.81 11.26 -10.58
#